data_AF-A0A953LGM0-F1
#
_entry.id   AF-A0A953LGM0-F1
#
_cell.length_a   1.000
_cell.length_b   1.000
_cell.length_c   1.000
_cell.angle_alpha   90.00
_cell.angle_beta   90.00
_cell.angle_gamma   90.00
#
_symmetry.space_group_name_H-M   'P 1'
#
loop_
_entity.id
_entity.type
_entity.pdbx_description
1 polymer ?
#
loop_
_entity_poly.entity_id
_entity_poly.type
_entity_poly.pdbx_seq_one_letter_code
_entity_poly.pdbx_strand_id
1 'polypeptide(L)'
;MGRFDLGLSEEELWNLTLPEFNALVERKREQDERADLRAGIVAAVIANVFRAKGTKAYEPYDFMPTLRRHETKRQTWQQQLAVAMVITEMAKIKAQKEGGK
;
A
#
# COMPACT_ATOMS: atom_id res chain seq x y z
N MET A 1 -7.66 -9.74 22.79
CA MET A 1 -8.83 -9.20 22.05
C MET A 1 -8.68 -7.69 22.01
N GLY A 2 -8.38 -7.10 20.85
CA GLY A 2 -8.22 -5.64 20.70
C GLY A 2 -9.59 -4.97 20.57
N ARG A 3 -9.85 -3.92 21.36
CA ARG A 3 -11.03 -3.07 21.20
C ARG A 3 -10.76 -2.13 20.03
N PHE A 4 -11.67 -2.11 19.06
CA PHE A 4 -11.63 -1.18 17.92
C PHE A 4 -12.64 -0.06 18.19
N ASP A 5 -12.15 1.18 18.26
CA ASP A 5 -12.99 2.34 18.57
C ASP A 5 -13.31 3.11 17.28
N LEU A 6 -14.59 3.13 16.92
CA LEU A 6 -15.14 3.87 15.79
C LEU A 6 -15.76 5.21 16.20
N GLY A 7 -15.73 5.56 17.50
CA GLY A 7 -16.41 6.75 18.02
C GLY A 7 -17.94 6.66 17.99
N LEU A 8 -18.47 5.44 17.99
CA LEU A 8 -19.91 5.16 17.97
C LEU A 8 -20.37 4.66 19.35
N SER A 9 -21.61 4.99 19.70
CA SER A 9 -22.32 4.30 20.77
C SER A 9 -22.69 2.87 20.35
N GLU A 10 -23.03 2.03 21.33
CA GLU A 10 -23.46 0.66 21.08
C GLU A 10 -24.75 0.60 20.24
N GLU A 11 -25.69 1.52 20.47
CA GLU A 11 -26.93 1.61 19.71
C GLU A 11 -26.69 1.98 18.24
N GLU A 12 -25.81 2.96 17.99
CA GLU A 12 -25.41 3.32 16.63
C GLU A 12 -24.70 2.16 15.92
N LEU A 13 -23.87 1.41 16.63
CA LEU A 13 -23.18 0.24 16.07
C LEU A 13 -24.17 -0.83 15.61
N TRP A 14 -25.18 -1.15 16.43
CA TRP A 14 -26.16 -2.19 16.10
C TRP A 14 -27.15 -1.79 15.02
N ASN A 15 -27.33 -0.48 14.78
CA ASN A 15 -28.20 0.04 13.73
C ASN A 15 -27.52 0.13 12.34
N LEU A 16 -26.22 -0.18 12.22
CA LEU A 16 -25.51 -0.15 10.95
C LEU A 16 -25.77 -1.37 10.08
N THR A 17 -25.85 -1.13 8.77
CA THR A 17 -25.74 -2.20 7.77
C THR A 17 -24.26 -2.59 7.55
N LEU A 18 -24.01 -3.79 7.04
CA LEU A 18 -22.65 -4.25 6.72
C LEU A 18 -21.89 -3.31 5.75
N PRO A 19 -22.52 -2.77 4.68
CA PRO A 19 -21.85 -1.79 3.83
C PRO A 19 -21.46 -0.50 4.56
N GLU A 20 -22.32 0.01 5.44
CA GLU A 20 -22.03 1.24 6.20
C GLU A 20 -20.91 1.00 7.22
N PHE A 21 -20.94 -0.14 7.91
CA PHE A 21 -19.86 -0.54 8.81
C PHE A 21 -18.51 -0.61 8.06
N ASN A 22 -18.48 -1.26 6.89
CA ASN A 22 -17.27 -1.33 6.06
C ASN A 22 -16.78 0.07 5.64
N ALA A 23 -17.70 0.96 5.23
CA ALA A 23 -17.36 2.32 4.85
C ALA A 23 -16.74 3.11 6.03
N LEU A 24 -17.22 2.91 7.25
CA LEU A 24 -16.67 3.53 8.46
C LEU A 24 -15.28 3.00 8.81
N VAL A 25 -15.08 1.67 8.72
CA VAL A 25 -13.77 1.05 8.96
C VAL A 25 -12.74 1.55 7.95
N GLU A 26 -13.07 1.59 6.66
CA GLU A 26 -12.18 2.11 5.63
C GLU A 26 -11.86 3.59 5.85
N ARG A 27 -12.87 4.41 6.17
CA ARG A 27 -12.64 5.83 6.51
C ARG A 27 -11.72 5.99 7.71
N LYS A 28 -11.90 5.19 8.77
CA LYS A 28 -11.06 5.24 9.97
C LYS A 28 -9.62 4.85 9.63
N ARG A 29 -9.44 3.79 8.84
CA ARG A 29 -8.13 3.36 8.35
C ARG A 29 -7.43 4.46 7.55
N GLU A 30 -8.13 5.12 6.62
CA GLU A 30 -7.57 6.24 5.87
C GLU A 30 -7.17 7.41 6.79
N GLN A 31 -7.97 7.70 7.82
CA GLN A 31 -7.67 8.77 8.77
C GLN A 31 -6.40 8.46 9.57
N ASP A 32 -6.27 7.23 10.05
CA ASP A 32 -5.10 6.78 10.80
C ASP A 32 -3.85 6.78 9.90
N GLU A 33 -3.96 6.27 8.66
CA GLU A 33 -2.88 6.32 7.67
C GLU A 33 -2.44 7.77 7.37
N ARG A 34 -3.39 8.70 7.22
CA ARG A 34 -3.07 10.13 7.01
C ARG A 34 -2.39 10.74 8.23
N ALA A 35 -2.79 10.38 9.44
CA ALA A 35 -2.17 10.88 10.68
C ALA A 35 -0.71 10.39 10.79
N ASP A 36 -0.53 9.10 10.54
CA ASP A 36 0.75 8.43 10.46
C ASP A 36 1.66 9.11 9.42
N LEU A 37 1.19 9.31 8.20
CA LEU A 37 1.97 9.95 7.14
C LEU A 37 2.43 11.36 7.51
N ARG A 38 1.61 12.15 8.18
CA ARG A 38 2.01 13.48 8.67
C ARG A 38 3.15 13.38 9.68
N ALA A 39 3.09 12.44 10.60
CA ALA A 39 4.19 12.18 11.54
C ALA A 39 5.46 11.74 10.80
N GLY A 40 5.33 10.86 9.81
CA GLY A 40 6.43 10.43 8.94
C GLY A 40 7.07 11.59 8.17
N ILE A 41 6.28 12.54 7.66
CA ILE A 41 6.80 13.74 6.98
C ILE A 41 7.64 14.59 7.94
N VAL A 42 7.15 14.86 9.15
CA VAL A 42 7.90 15.62 10.15
C VAL A 42 9.22 14.92 10.51
N ALA A 43 9.17 13.60 10.75
CA ALA A 43 10.36 12.81 11.04
C ALA A 43 11.37 12.84 9.87
N ALA A 44 10.91 12.69 8.63
CA ALA A 44 11.75 12.73 7.45
C ALA A 44 12.38 14.11 7.23
N VAL A 45 11.65 15.21 7.47
CA VAL A 45 12.20 16.57 7.40
C VAL A 45 13.34 16.73 8.40
N ILE A 46 13.11 16.37 9.67
CA ILE A 46 14.13 16.45 10.72
C ILE A 46 15.34 15.58 10.36
N ALA A 47 15.12 14.32 9.99
CA ALA A 47 16.20 13.40 9.65
C ALA A 47 17.03 13.88 8.46
N ASN A 48 16.39 14.47 7.43
CA ASN A 48 17.09 14.99 6.26
C ASN A 48 17.89 16.26 6.53
N VAL A 49 17.49 17.08 7.50
CA VAL A 49 18.28 18.25 7.95
C VAL A 49 19.61 17.80 8.57
N PHE A 50 19.61 16.71 9.33
CA PHE A 50 20.80 16.17 10.00
C PHE A 50 21.54 15.10 9.18
N ARG A 51 21.13 14.89 7.92
CA ARG A 51 21.68 13.83 7.08
C ARG A 51 23.07 14.18 6.55
N ALA A 52 23.97 13.20 6.51
CA ALA A 52 25.28 13.33 5.90
C ALA A 52 25.20 13.63 4.38
N LYS A 53 26.12 14.44 3.86
CA LYS A 53 26.19 14.77 2.44
C LYS A 53 26.43 13.51 1.60
N GLY A 54 25.70 13.37 0.50
CA GLY A 54 25.86 12.25 -0.44
C GLY A 54 25.15 10.94 -0.08
N THR A 55 24.45 10.86 1.06
CA THR A 55 23.64 9.68 1.41
C THR A 55 22.25 9.71 0.76
N LYS A 56 21.47 8.63 0.86
CA LYS A 56 20.07 8.59 0.41
C LYS A 56 19.22 9.46 1.36
N ALA A 57 18.34 10.31 0.80
CA ALA A 57 17.36 11.04 1.61
C ALA A 57 16.35 10.08 2.25
N TYR A 58 15.96 10.35 3.49
CA TYR A 58 14.92 9.58 4.18
C TYR A 58 13.55 9.98 3.63
N GLU A 59 12.73 8.98 3.27
CA GLU A 59 11.35 9.17 2.88
C GLU A 59 10.43 9.05 4.12
N PRO A 60 9.24 9.67 4.13
CA PRO A 60 8.27 9.52 5.23
C PRO A 60 7.98 8.06 5.58
N TYR A 61 7.87 7.21 4.56
CA TYR A 61 7.59 5.78 4.70
C TYR A 61 8.73 4.99 5.39
N ASP A 62 9.97 5.51 5.41
CA ASP A 62 11.08 4.83 6.11
C ASP A 62 10.83 4.72 7.61
N PHE A 63 10.02 5.64 8.17
CA PHE A 63 9.61 5.71 9.57
C PHE A 63 8.27 5.03 9.87
N MET A 64 7.65 4.38 8.87
CA MET A 64 6.31 3.81 8.98
C MET A 64 6.34 2.31 8.63
N PRO A 65 6.67 1.40 9.58
CA PRO A 65 6.90 -0.02 9.28
C PRO A 65 5.74 -0.73 8.59
N THR A 66 4.51 -0.36 8.96
CA THR A 66 3.25 -0.93 8.43
C THR A 66 2.86 -0.38 7.07
N LEU A 67 3.35 0.82 6.71
CA LEU A 67 3.08 1.51 5.44
C LEU A 67 4.29 1.48 4.50
N ARG A 68 5.36 0.76 4.88
CA ARG A 68 6.51 0.58 4.00
C ARG A 68 6.02 0.02 2.68
N ARG A 69 6.15 0.81 1.61
CA ARG A 69 6.05 0.28 0.25
C ARG A 69 6.98 -0.91 0.20
N HIS A 70 6.46 -2.08 -0.17
CA HIS A 70 7.31 -3.15 -0.64
C HIS A 70 8.22 -2.52 -1.70
N GLU A 71 9.52 -2.44 -1.42
CA GLU A 71 10.47 -2.08 -2.44
C GLU A 71 10.27 -3.10 -3.55
N THR A 72 9.57 -2.70 -4.62
CA THR A 72 9.62 -3.42 -5.88
C THR A 72 11.08 -3.39 -6.27
N LYS A 73 11.80 -4.47 -5.94
CA LYS A 73 13.20 -4.64 -6.34
C LYS A 73 13.26 -4.28 -7.82
N ARG A 74 14.02 -3.25 -8.15
CA ARG A 74 14.15 -2.81 -9.54
C ARG A 74 14.59 -4.02 -10.35
N GLN A 75 13.76 -4.44 -11.28
CA GLN A 75 14.07 -5.59 -12.12
C GLN A 75 15.28 -5.24 -12.98
N THR A 76 16.22 -6.17 -13.11
CA THR A 76 17.27 -6.02 -14.12
C THR A 76 16.65 -6.12 -15.52
N TRP A 77 17.35 -5.63 -16.54
CA TRP A 77 16.85 -5.74 -17.92
C TRP A 77 16.61 -7.21 -18.33
N GLN A 78 17.40 -8.15 -17.80
CA GLN A 78 17.20 -9.60 -18.03
C GLN A 78 15.87 -10.09 -17.42
N GLN A 79 15.54 -9.63 -16.22
CA GLN A 79 14.30 -9.98 -15.54
C GLN A 79 13.09 -9.39 -16.29
N GLN A 80 13.20 -8.17 -16.79
CA GLN A 80 12.17 -7.56 -17.63
C GLN A 80 11.96 -8.33 -18.93
N LEU A 81 13.05 -8.74 -19.60
CA LEU A 81 12.99 -9.56 -20.79
C LEU A 81 12.30 -10.91 -20.52
N ALA A 82 12.64 -11.57 -19.41
CA ALA A 82 12.00 -12.82 -19.01
C ALA A 82 10.49 -12.67 -18.81
N VAL A 83 10.05 -11.61 -18.12
CA VAL A 83 8.63 -11.31 -17.93
C VAL A 83 7.94 -11.06 -19.29
N ALA A 84 8.56 -10.28 -20.17
CA ALA A 84 8.01 -10.01 -21.51
C ALA A 84 7.85 -11.30 -22.34
N MET A 85 8.84 -12.20 -22.29
CA MET A 85 8.76 -13.51 -22.95
C MET A 85 7.60 -14.34 -22.41
N VAL A 86 7.44 -14.42 -21.08
CA VAL A 86 6.32 -15.16 -20.47
C VAL A 86 4.97 -14.58 -20.90
N ILE A 87 4.81 -13.26 -20.87
CA ILE A 87 3.56 -12.60 -21.30
C ILE A 87 3.25 -12.93 -22.76
N THR A 88 4.26 -12.88 -23.62
CA THR A 88 4.10 -13.16 -25.06
C THR A 88 3.68 -14.61 -25.28
N GLU A 89 4.26 -15.55 -24.54
CA GLU A 89 3.93 -16.97 -24.66
C GLU A 89 2.53 -17.28 -24.12
N MET A 90 2.15 -16.66 -22.99
CA MET A 90 0.79 -16.73 -22.47
C MET A 90 -0.25 -16.20 -23.47
N ALA A 91 0.07 -15.13 -24.20
CA ALA A 91 -0.80 -14.58 -25.22
C ALA A 91 -1.00 -15.55 -26.40
N LYS A 92 0.07 -16.23 -26.85
CA LYS A 92 -0.03 -17.27 -27.90
C LYS A 92 -0.90 -18.45 -27.47
N ILE A 93 -0.70 -18.94 -26.24
CA ILE A 93 -1.50 -20.05 -25.68
C ILE A 93 -2.98 -19.67 -25.62
N LYS A 94 -3.29 -18.43 -25.24
CA LYS A 94 -4.66 -17.92 -25.21
C LYS A 94 -5.27 -17.86 -26.62
N ALA A 95 -4.53 -17.33 -27.60
CA ALA A 95 -4.99 -17.26 -28.99
C ALA A 95 -5.26 -18.65 -29.61
N GLN A 96 -4.43 -19.65 -29.30
CA GLN A 96 -4.64 -21.03 -29.75
C GLN A 96 -5.89 -21.68 -29.12
N LYS A 97 -6.22 -21.34 -27.87
CA LYS A 97 -7.45 -21.81 -27.22
C LYS A 97 -8.72 -21.14 -27.75
N GLU A 98 -8.62 -19.91 -28.24
CA GLU A 98 -9.76 -19.15 -28.77
C GLU A 98 -10.02 -19.41 -30.27
N GLY A 99 -8.98 -19.77 -31.05
CA GLY A 99 -9.09 -20.11 -32.48
C GLY A 99 -9.40 -21.58 -32.82
N GLY A 100 -9.59 -22.43 -31.80
CA GLY A 100 -9.93 -23.86 -31.96
C GLY A 100 -11.41 -24.16 -31.74
N LYS A 101 -12.30 -23.40 -32.37
CA LYS A 101 -13.75 -23.67 -32.46
C LYS A 101 -14.18 -23.80 -33.90
#